data_AF-A0AAE7BDB2-F1
#
_entry.id   AF-A0AAE7BDB2-F1
#
_cell.length_a   1.000
_cell.length_b   1.000
_cell.length_c   1.000
_cell.angle_alpha   90.00
_cell.angle_beta   90.00
_cell.angle_gamma   90.00
#
_symmetry.space_group_name_H-M   'P 1'
#
loop_
_entity.id
_entity.type
_entity.pdbx_description
1 polymer ?
#
loop_
_entity_poly.entity_id
_entity_poly.type
_entity_poly.pdbx_seq_one_letter_code
_entity_poly.pdbx_strand_id
1 'polypeptide(L)'
;MSNKIEQLKKQWNTWDKSWNSVEQYNGFIEKYPVNLLEKLTLEEYTNIKINDNDEYFTHWLERKTENCGKFRTASSYAYGIYKVNPNNIQDENEKKIAEDKYKAFDENNKKSKDYLSNDKAQEYFKKKVLPIIVALSKYEDIGDNYNLKTVRPLDINYARKIAYMYNVDKLIPIFKKEVLESISEFFDIKDEIDFSSYKATELILEKIKKEFEINEDIDIQQSQKLASFLWEKFGTSISFESKNIIYYGAPGTGKTYTVQNAIKQKMLLENAKSFFTQFHPSFGYEDFIEGLKPSIKNGATELVLTDGIFKKFCKEAMNELKNARKEKREPISYYFLADEINRAELSTVFGELLLCIEESKRVDFDDKGNIKDGSMLIGTQYSYLYKNENDAVIVDKGEYKFGVPINLYFIGTMNDIDRSIDSFDLALRRRFIWERMDCKYEVILNDEKFKDVEERNLNNYITICENLNNFIALTLGLGKSYEIGHSYFMNIEIPTKGQNANKITQNNVELLFNKKLKPLIEEYLRGEYSLSDIEKELEKAQNIFKLK
;
A
#
# COMPACT_ATOMS: atom_id res chain seq x y z
N MET A 1 3.61 25.25 3.71
CA MET A 1 2.50 24.69 2.91
C MET A 1 2.46 25.25 1.48
N SER A 2 2.45 26.59 1.29
CA SER A 2 2.40 27.24 -0.04
C SER A 2 3.41 26.68 -1.07
N ASN A 3 4.68 26.48 -0.69
CA ASN A 3 5.70 25.95 -1.62
C ASN A 3 5.44 24.50 -2.05
N LYS A 4 4.89 23.64 -1.17
CA LYS A 4 4.57 22.24 -1.49
C LYS A 4 3.38 22.17 -2.45
N ILE A 5 2.35 22.97 -2.21
CA ILE A 5 1.17 23.07 -3.09
C ILE A 5 1.59 23.63 -4.46
N GLU A 6 2.44 24.66 -4.51
CA GLU A 6 2.91 25.22 -5.78
C GLU A 6 3.75 24.20 -6.59
N GLN A 7 4.60 23.41 -5.91
CA GLN A 7 5.35 22.32 -6.53
C GLN A 7 4.40 21.24 -7.08
N LEU A 8 3.37 20.89 -6.33
CA LEU A 8 2.36 19.93 -6.76
C LEU A 8 1.57 20.46 -7.97
N LYS A 9 1.19 21.75 -7.96
CA LYS A 9 0.54 22.44 -9.08
C LYS A 9 1.42 22.47 -10.33
N LYS A 10 2.73 22.72 -10.21
CA LYS A 10 3.67 22.64 -11.34
C LYS A 10 3.68 21.24 -11.96
N GLN A 11 3.68 20.20 -11.14
CA GLN A 11 3.60 18.82 -11.61
C GLN A 11 2.27 18.51 -12.30
N TRP A 12 1.16 19.00 -11.74
CA TRP A 12 -0.17 18.90 -12.35
C TRP A 12 -0.22 19.54 -13.74
N ASN A 13 0.35 20.74 -13.89
CA ASN A 13 0.37 21.45 -15.18
C ASN A 13 1.12 20.70 -16.28
N THR A 14 2.11 19.88 -15.91
CA THR A 14 2.85 19.01 -16.84
C THR A 14 2.28 17.60 -16.95
N TRP A 15 1.24 17.25 -16.20
CA TRP A 15 0.68 15.90 -16.17
C TRP A 15 -0.17 15.63 -17.41
N ASP A 16 0.04 14.47 -18.03
CA ASP A 16 -0.65 14.05 -19.25
C ASP A 16 -1.32 12.66 -19.15
N LYS A 17 -1.05 11.89 -18.08
CA LYS A 17 -1.68 10.59 -17.85
C LYS A 17 -3.15 10.75 -17.44
N SER A 18 -3.97 9.77 -17.80
CA SER A 18 -5.37 9.64 -17.40
C SER A 18 -5.76 8.16 -17.36
N TRP A 19 -6.80 7.80 -16.62
CA TRP A 19 -7.28 6.42 -16.53
C TRP A 19 -8.04 5.92 -17.79
N ASN A 20 -8.12 6.70 -18.88
CA ASN A 20 -8.73 6.30 -20.16
C ASN A 20 -10.11 5.62 -19.99
N SER A 21 -11.05 6.37 -19.43
CA SER A 21 -12.34 5.85 -18.94
C SER A 21 -13.57 6.53 -19.55
N VAL A 22 -13.37 7.45 -20.50
CA VAL A 22 -14.46 8.24 -21.12
C VAL A 22 -15.50 7.34 -21.79
N GLU A 23 -15.05 6.31 -22.54
CA GLU A 23 -15.96 5.36 -23.22
C GLU A 23 -16.78 4.54 -22.21
N GLN A 24 -16.13 4.05 -21.15
CA GLN A 24 -16.79 3.30 -20.09
C GLN A 24 -17.84 4.14 -19.36
N TYR A 25 -17.50 5.39 -19.05
CA TYR A 25 -18.40 6.35 -18.44
C TYR A 25 -19.62 6.63 -19.32
N ASN A 26 -19.38 6.99 -20.59
CA ASN A 26 -20.46 7.32 -21.52
C ASN A 26 -21.40 6.13 -21.71
N GLY A 27 -20.86 4.93 -21.88
CA GLY A 27 -21.67 3.71 -22.00
C GLY A 27 -22.52 3.42 -20.76
N PHE A 28 -22.00 3.72 -19.55
CA PHE A 28 -22.78 3.58 -18.32
C PHE A 28 -23.94 4.59 -18.25
N ILE A 29 -23.68 5.86 -18.55
CA ILE A 29 -24.69 6.93 -18.48
C ILE A 29 -25.75 6.76 -19.57
N GLU A 30 -25.38 6.30 -20.75
CA GLU A 30 -26.32 5.95 -21.82
C GLU A 30 -27.24 4.79 -21.40
N LYS A 31 -26.68 3.76 -20.76
CA LYS A 31 -27.46 2.60 -20.31
C LYS A 31 -28.37 2.92 -19.11
N TYR A 32 -27.88 3.73 -18.18
CA TYR A 32 -28.55 4.05 -16.92
C TYR A 32 -28.66 5.56 -16.70
N PRO A 33 -29.44 6.28 -17.52
CA PRO A 33 -29.57 7.72 -17.37
C PRO A 33 -30.39 8.07 -16.12
N VAL A 34 -30.05 9.18 -15.47
CA VAL A 34 -30.61 9.61 -14.17
C VAL A 34 -32.14 9.58 -14.14
N ASN A 35 -32.78 10.05 -15.22
CA ASN A 35 -34.23 10.15 -15.35
C ASN A 35 -34.95 8.78 -15.47
N LEU A 36 -34.23 7.70 -15.74
CA LEU A 36 -34.78 6.35 -15.81
C LEU A 36 -34.46 5.50 -14.58
N LEU A 37 -33.60 5.97 -13.68
CA LEU A 37 -33.22 5.22 -12.49
C LEU A 37 -34.43 4.87 -11.61
N GLU A 38 -35.42 5.76 -11.46
CA GLU A 38 -36.64 5.49 -10.69
C GLU A 38 -37.46 4.29 -11.22
N LYS A 39 -37.22 3.89 -12.48
CA LYS A 39 -37.86 2.73 -13.12
C LYS A 39 -37.00 1.48 -13.13
N LEU A 40 -35.76 1.55 -12.60
CA LEU A 40 -34.83 0.42 -12.58
C LEU A 40 -35.47 -0.76 -11.86
N THR A 41 -35.52 -1.91 -12.52
CA THR A 41 -36.03 -3.15 -11.94
C THR A 41 -34.95 -3.89 -11.15
N LEU A 42 -35.37 -4.82 -10.29
CA LEU A 42 -34.40 -5.65 -9.54
C LEU A 42 -33.52 -6.49 -10.47
N GLU A 43 -34.07 -7.01 -11.57
CA GLU A 43 -33.34 -7.85 -12.53
C GLU A 43 -32.32 -7.04 -13.36
N GLU A 44 -32.66 -5.79 -13.70
CA GLU A 44 -31.71 -4.84 -14.31
C GLU A 44 -30.66 -4.36 -13.30
N TYR A 45 -30.99 -4.33 -12.00
CA TYR A 45 -30.04 -3.95 -10.97
C TYR A 45 -29.00 -5.05 -10.71
N THR A 46 -29.44 -6.28 -10.46
CA THR A 46 -28.58 -7.42 -10.11
C THR A 46 -29.08 -8.72 -10.72
N ASN A 47 -28.17 -9.49 -11.31
CA ASN A 47 -28.49 -10.80 -11.87
C ASN A 47 -27.30 -11.77 -11.72
N ILE A 48 -27.51 -13.03 -12.09
CA ILE A 48 -26.44 -14.03 -12.14
C ILE A 48 -25.63 -13.79 -13.40
N LYS A 49 -24.30 -13.81 -13.27
CA LYS A 49 -23.43 -13.78 -14.44
C LYS A 49 -23.62 -15.05 -15.27
N ILE A 50 -24.11 -14.92 -16.49
CA ILE A 50 -24.23 -16.00 -17.47
C ILE A 50 -23.04 -15.93 -18.43
N ASN A 51 -22.75 -14.76 -19.00
CA ASN A 51 -21.67 -14.53 -19.98
C ASN A 51 -20.97 -13.16 -19.74
N ASP A 52 -19.85 -12.87 -20.40
CA ASP A 52 -19.17 -11.55 -20.30
C ASP A 52 -19.99 -10.37 -20.85
N ASN A 53 -21.08 -10.65 -21.57
CA ASN A 53 -21.98 -9.64 -22.12
C ASN A 53 -23.04 -9.16 -21.13
N ASP A 54 -23.06 -9.64 -19.89
CA ASP A 54 -24.11 -9.25 -18.94
C ASP A 54 -24.14 -7.73 -18.68
N GLU A 55 -25.35 -7.18 -18.63
CA GLU A 55 -25.58 -5.74 -18.67
C GLU A 55 -26.30 -5.18 -17.44
N TYR A 56 -26.38 -5.91 -16.34
CA TYR A 56 -27.03 -5.40 -15.11
C TYR A 56 -26.16 -4.38 -14.35
N PHE A 57 -26.80 -3.50 -13.61
CA PHE A 57 -26.24 -2.29 -13.01
C PHE A 57 -25.02 -2.56 -12.12
N THR A 58 -25.09 -3.58 -11.25
CA THR A 58 -23.96 -3.92 -10.35
C THR A 58 -22.73 -4.38 -11.14
N HIS A 59 -22.91 -5.14 -12.23
CA HIS A 59 -21.82 -5.60 -13.09
C HIS A 59 -21.18 -4.44 -13.87
N TRP A 60 -22.00 -3.51 -14.37
CA TRP A 60 -21.50 -2.31 -15.02
C TRP A 60 -20.61 -1.47 -14.10
N LEU A 61 -21.06 -1.23 -12.88
CA LEU A 61 -20.30 -0.45 -11.90
C LEU A 61 -19.01 -1.14 -11.46
N GLU A 62 -18.99 -2.46 -11.36
CA GLU A 62 -17.79 -3.18 -10.89
C GLU A 62 -16.79 -3.41 -12.02
N ARG A 63 -17.25 -3.85 -13.20
CA ARG A 63 -16.38 -4.37 -14.27
C ARG A 63 -16.30 -3.46 -15.48
N LYS A 64 -17.44 -3.01 -16.02
CA LYS A 64 -17.45 -2.21 -17.26
C LYS A 64 -17.00 -0.76 -17.04
N THR A 65 -16.92 -0.31 -15.79
CA THR A 65 -16.45 1.03 -15.39
C THR A 65 -15.23 0.95 -14.45
N GLU A 66 -14.42 -0.12 -14.52
CA GLU A 66 -13.22 -0.29 -13.67
C GLU A 66 -12.24 0.89 -13.81
N ASN A 67 -12.13 1.47 -15.01
CA ASN A 67 -11.25 2.60 -15.24
C ASN A 67 -11.84 3.91 -14.68
N CYS A 68 -13.14 3.98 -14.37
CA CYS A 68 -13.77 5.13 -13.71
C CYS A 68 -13.56 5.14 -12.19
N GLY A 69 -12.43 4.62 -11.71
CA GLY A 69 -12.17 4.36 -10.30
C GLY A 69 -12.40 2.89 -9.95
N LYS A 70 -11.27 2.20 -9.72
CA LYS A 70 -11.25 0.80 -9.31
C LYS A 70 -11.52 0.69 -7.82
N PHE A 71 -12.50 -0.14 -7.46
CA PHE A 71 -12.72 -0.63 -6.12
C PHE A 71 -13.17 -2.08 -6.23
N ARG A 72 -12.85 -2.91 -5.23
CA ARG A 72 -13.39 -4.25 -5.11
C ARG A 72 -14.10 -4.36 -3.79
N THR A 73 -15.29 -4.93 -3.82
CA THR A 73 -16.03 -5.24 -2.59
C THR A 73 -15.68 -6.64 -2.14
N ALA A 74 -15.38 -6.83 -0.85
CA ALA A 74 -15.07 -8.16 -0.31
C ALA A 74 -16.26 -9.13 -0.33
N SER A 75 -17.47 -8.64 -0.65
CA SER A 75 -18.69 -9.43 -0.62
C SER A 75 -19.81 -8.79 -1.42
N SER A 76 -20.62 -9.61 -2.11
CA SER A 76 -21.82 -9.16 -2.84
C SER A 76 -22.88 -8.49 -1.96
N TYR A 77 -22.83 -8.66 -0.63
CA TYR A 77 -23.65 -7.87 0.29
C TYR A 77 -23.40 -6.35 0.20
N ALA A 78 -22.28 -5.93 -0.39
CA ALA A 78 -21.99 -4.53 -0.66
C ALA A 78 -23.01 -3.86 -1.59
N TYR A 79 -23.70 -4.65 -2.44
CA TYR A 79 -24.79 -4.19 -3.30
C TYR A 79 -26.11 -4.01 -2.55
N GLY A 80 -26.15 -4.31 -1.25
CA GLY A 80 -27.38 -4.30 -0.44
C GLY A 80 -28.34 -5.44 -0.77
N ILE A 81 -28.49 -5.85 -2.03
CA ILE A 81 -29.22 -7.03 -2.48
C ILE A 81 -28.55 -7.61 -3.73
N TYR A 82 -28.48 -8.94 -3.83
CA TYR A 82 -27.89 -9.62 -4.98
C TYR A 82 -28.57 -10.95 -5.28
N LYS A 83 -28.61 -11.33 -6.56
CA LYS A 83 -29.11 -12.66 -6.98
C LYS A 83 -28.06 -13.71 -6.66
N VAL A 84 -28.46 -14.77 -5.95
CA VAL A 84 -27.51 -15.82 -5.55
C VAL A 84 -27.22 -16.70 -6.76
N ASN A 85 -25.95 -16.87 -7.11
CA ASN A 85 -25.55 -17.85 -8.12
C ASN A 85 -25.45 -19.24 -7.45
N PRO A 86 -26.36 -20.18 -7.74
CA PRO A 86 -26.36 -21.49 -7.10
C PRO A 86 -25.10 -22.29 -7.40
N ASN A 87 -24.43 -22.01 -8.54
CA ASN A 87 -23.20 -22.69 -8.88
C ASN A 87 -22.09 -22.43 -7.85
N ASN A 88 -22.14 -21.31 -7.12
CA ASN A 88 -21.15 -20.94 -6.12
C ASN A 88 -21.34 -21.65 -4.77
N ILE A 89 -22.37 -22.49 -4.63
CA ILE A 89 -22.71 -23.22 -3.41
C ILE A 89 -22.25 -24.67 -3.53
N GLN A 90 -21.59 -25.19 -2.49
CA GLN A 90 -21.08 -26.57 -2.46
C GLN A 90 -22.15 -27.59 -2.01
N ASP A 91 -23.05 -27.19 -1.11
CA ASP A 91 -24.12 -28.08 -0.62
C ASP A 91 -25.28 -28.15 -1.61
N GLU A 92 -25.61 -29.35 -2.09
CA GLU A 92 -26.67 -29.57 -3.10
C GLU A 92 -28.08 -29.22 -2.60
N ASN A 93 -28.34 -29.32 -1.28
CA ASN A 93 -29.64 -28.93 -0.73
C ASN A 93 -29.76 -27.40 -0.66
N GLU A 94 -28.69 -26.72 -0.22
CA GLU A 94 -28.61 -25.26 -0.22
C GLU A 94 -28.66 -24.69 -1.64
N LYS A 95 -28.04 -25.38 -2.62
CA LYS A 95 -28.09 -25.02 -4.03
C LYS A 95 -29.53 -24.96 -4.56
N LYS A 96 -30.32 -26.01 -4.33
CA LYS A 96 -31.76 -26.04 -4.68
C LYS A 96 -32.56 -24.95 -3.96
N ILE A 97 -32.20 -24.63 -2.72
CA ILE A 97 -32.85 -23.55 -1.97
C ILE A 97 -32.52 -22.19 -2.58
N ALA A 98 -31.30 -22.00 -3.10
CA ALA A 98 -30.79 -20.76 -3.63
C ALA A 98 -31.24 -20.46 -5.07
N GLU A 99 -31.68 -21.47 -5.82
CA GLU A 99 -32.20 -21.32 -7.18
C GLU A 99 -33.28 -20.23 -7.23
N ASP A 100 -33.06 -19.24 -8.09
CA ASP A 100 -33.92 -18.07 -8.29
C ASP A 100 -34.24 -17.24 -7.03
N LYS A 101 -33.35 -17.28 -6.02
CA LYS A 101 -33.47 -16.46 -4.81
C LYS A 101 -32.39 -15.39 -4.69
N TYR A 102 -32.69 -14.43 -3.81
CA TYR A 102 -31.82 -13.30 -3.51
C TYR A 102 -31.34 -13.38 -2.06
N LYS A 103 -30.19 -12.76 -1.80
CA LYS A 103 -29.74 -12.42 -0.44
C LYS A 103 -29.63 -10.90 -0.35
N ALA A 104 -29.95 -10.37 0.83
CA ALA A 104 -29.92 -8.94 1.10
C ALA A 104 -29.17 -8.64 2.41
N PHE A 105 -28.75 -7.39 2.54
CA PHE A 105 -28.14 -6.87 3.75
C PHE A 105 -29.18 -6.81 4.89
N ASP A 106 -28.77 -7.27 6.07
CA ASP A 106 -29.56 -7.21 7.30
C ASP A 106 -28.84 -6.27 8.28
N GLU A 107 -29.53 -5.23 8.74
CA GLU A 107 -28.98 -4.25 9.69
C GLU A 107 -28.61 -4.88 11.04
N ASN A 108 -29.29 -5.96 11.44
CA ASN A 108 -29.04 -6.64 12.72
C ASN A 108 -27.83 -7.60 12.66
N ASN A 109 -27.70 -8.36 11.57
CA ASN A 109 -26.66 -9.39 11.43
C ASN A 109 -25.54 -9.05 10.45
N LYS A 110 -25.58 -7.90 9.76
CA LYS A 110 -24.70 -7.46 8.66
C LYS A 110 -24.67 -8.37 7.42
N LYS A 111 -25.09 -9.63 7.52
CA LYS A 111 -25.30 -10.60 6.44
C LYS A 111 -26.57 -11.39 6.77
N SER A 112 -27.63 -11.26 5.95
CA SER A 112 -28.81 -12.11 6.11
C SER A 112 -28.42 -13.57 5.92
N LYS A 113 -28.78 -14.44 6.87
CA LYS A 113 -28.67 -15.89 6.66
C LYS A 113 -29.77 -16.42 5.73
N ASP A 114 -30.89 -15.69 5.64
CA ASP A 114 -32.08 -16.13 4.96
C ASP A 114 -32.14 -15.67 3.50
N TYR A 115 -32.67 -16.56 2.66
CA TYR A 115 -32.97 -16.29 1.27
C TYR A 115 -34.30 -15.56 1.11
N LEU A 116 -34.35 -14.57 0.24
CA LEU A 116 -35.55 -13.87 -0.15
C LEU A 116 -36.16 -14.48 -1.42
N SER A 117 -37.48 -14.68 -1.42
CA SER A 117 -38.25 -14.94 -2.64
C SER A 117 -38.24 -13.71 -3.55
N ASN A 118 -38.54 -13.88 -4.83
CA ASN A 118 -38.56 -12.78 -5.81
C ASN A 118 -39.43 -11.61 -5.35
N ASP A 119 -40.66 -11.86 -4.89
CA ASP A 119 -41.57 -10.79 -4.43
C ASP A 119 -41.00 -9.99 -3.25
N LYS A 120 -40.43 -10.67 -2.25
CA LYS A 120 -39.80 -10.03 -1.09
C LYS A 120 -38.53 -9.27 -1.48
N ALA A 121 -37.77 -9.81 -2.43
CA ALA A 121 -36.56 -9.19 -2.96
C ALA A 121 -36.90 -7.90 -3.73
N GLN A 122 -37.94 -7.93 -4.56
CA GLN A 122 -38.43 -6.74 -5.27
C GLN A 122 -38.92 -5.67 -4.30
N GLU A 123 -39.67 -6.06 -3.27
CA GLU A 123 -40.12 -5.15 -2.23
C GLU A 123 -38.95 -4.51 -1.47
N TYR A 124 -37.97 -5.33 -1.06
CA TYR A 124 -36.76 -4.85 -0.39
C TYR A 124 -36.01 -3.86 -1.26
N PHE A 125 -35.76 -4.20 -2.53
CA PHE A 125 -35.06 -3.34 -3.47
C PHE A 125 -35.74 -1.99 -3.64
N LYS A 126 -37.06 -1.99 -3.91
CA LYS A 126 -37.84 -0.75 -4.08
C LYS A 126 -37.88 0.12 -2.83
N LYS A 127 -37.90 -0.48 -1.63
CA LYS A 127 -38.02 0.26 -0.36
C LYS A 127 -36.68 0.71 0.22
N LYS A 128 -35.61 -0.05 0.01
CA LYS A 128 -34.34 0.12 0.74
C LYS A 128 -33.15 0.45 -0.15
N VAL A 129 -33.10 -0.02 -1.38
CA VAL A 129 -31.92 0.11 -2.26
C VAL A 129 -32.13 1.19 -3.32
N LEU A 130 -33.22 1.09 -4.08
CA LEU A 130 -33.53 1.99 -5.19
C LEU A 130 -33.59 3.48 -4.77
N PRO A 131 -34.23 3.86 -3.65
CA PRO A 131 -34.27 5.26 -3.24
C PRO A 131 -32.88 5.85 -2.99
N ILE A 132 -31.95 5.04 -2.48
CA ILE A 132 -30.57 5.46 -2.22
C ILE A 132 -29.82 5.67 -3.53
N ILE A 133 -29.97 4.76 -4.51
CA ILE A 133 -29.35 4.92 -5.83
C ILE A 133 -29.83 6.22 -6.51
N VAL A 134 -31.13 6.50 -6.42
CA VAL A 134 -31.73 7.72 -6.97
C VAL A 134 -31.23 8.97 -6.24
N ALA A 135 -31.17 8.94 -4.90
CA ALA A 135 -30.65 10.06 -4.11
C ALA A 135 -29.17 10.34 -4.41
N LEU A 136 -28.35 9.29 -4.50
CA LEU A 136 -26.92 9.40 -4.84
C LEU A 136 -26.72 9.99 -6.24
N SER A 137 -27.53 9.57 -7.23
CA SER A 137 -27.40 10.09 -8.59
C SER A 137 -27.77 11.57 -8.70
N LYS A 138 -28.75 12.01 -7.91
CA LYS A 138 -29.17 13.41 -7.78
C LYS A 138 -28.32 14.23 -6.79
N TYR A 139 -27.36 13.60 -6.12
CA TYR A 139 -26.50 14.22 -5.11
C TYR A 139 -27.26 14.79 -3.88
N GLU A 140 -28.37 14.15 -3.52
CA GLU A 140 -29.23 14.55 -2.40
C GLU A 140 -28.63 14.13 -1.05
N ASP A 141 -28.90 14.91 0.01
CA ASP A 141 -28.55 14.49 1.37
C ASP A 141 -29.40 13.28 1.78
N ILE A 142 -28.74 12.26 2.32
CA ILE A 142 -29.39 11.00 2.72
C ILE A 142 -29.39 10.92 4.25
N GLY A 143 -30.57 10.90 4.87
CA GLY A 143 -30.79 10.65 6.31
C GLY A 143 -31.58 11.74 7.06
N ASP A 144 -32.03 11.42 8.30
CA ASP A 144 -32.61 12.35 9.29
C ASP A 144 -31.77 12.36 10.59
N ASN A 145 -31.54 13.55 11.18
CA ASN A 145 -31.03 13.81 12.54
C ASN A 145 -29.92 12.88 13.11
N TYR A 146 -28.66 13.30 12.92
CA TYR A 146 -27.51 13.02 13.81
C TYR A 146 -26.98 11.57 13.93
N ASN A 147 -27.21 10.66 12.97
CA ASN A 147 -26.49 9.38 12.93
C ASN A 147 -26.21 8.89 11.49
N LEU A 148 -25.08 9.33 10.92
CA LEU A 148 -24.62 9.10 9.53
C LEU A 148 -24.14 7.65 9.26
N LYS A 149 -25.03 6.67 9.32
CA LYS A 149 -24.83 5.34 8.66
C LYS A 149 -25.45 5.31 7.24
N THR A 150 -25.61 6.46 6.60
CA THR A 150 -26.73 6.81 5.72
C THR A 150 -26.60 6.46 4.24
N VAL A 151 -25.89 5.38 3.89
CA VAL A 151 -26.07 4.73 2.57
C VAL A 151 -26.40 3.25 2.69
N ARG A 152 -26.57 2.75 3.91
CA ARG A 152 -27.04 1.38 4.16
C ARG A 152 -28.41 1.18 3.50
N PRO A 153 -28.64 0.04 2.81
CA PRO A 153 -27.84 -1.19 2.87
C PRO A 153 -26.58 -1.25 2.00
N LEU A 154 -26.29 -0.23 1.18
CA LEU A 154 -25.09 -0.22 0.32
C LEU A 154 -23.80 -0.09 1.13
N ASP A 155 -22.72 -0.67 0.60
CA ASP A 155 -21.37 -0.35 1.03
C ASP A 155 -21.00 1.09 0.67
N ILE A 156 -20.17 1.72 1.50
CA ILE A 156 -19.81 3.13 1.33
C ILE A 156 -19.05 3.39 0.03
N ASN A 157 -18.16 2.50 -0.38
CA ASN A 157 -17.39 2.70 -1.61
C ASN A 157 -18.25 2.42 -2.85
N TYR A 158 -19.21 1.50 -2.74
CA TYR A 158 -20.22 1.28 -3.77
C TYR A 158 -21.08 2.54 -3.96
N ALA A 159 -21.57 3.13 -2.85
CA ALA A 159 -22.34 4.37 -2.86
C ALA A 159 -21.54 5.55 -3.43
N ARG A 160 -20.27 5.72 -3.02
CA ARG A 160 -19.36 6.74 -3.57
C ARG A 160 -19.19 6.60 -5.07
N LYS A 161 -19.04 5.37 -5.58
CA LYS A 161 -18.91 5.17 -7.02
C LYS A 161 -20.19 5.55 -7.76
N ILE A 162 -21.37 5.17 -7.27
CA ILE A 162 -22.65 5.60 -7.87
C ILE A 162 -22.72 7.13 -7.91
N ALA A 163 -22.50 7.80 -6.78
CA ALA A 163 -22.55 9.25 -6.69
C ALA A 163 -21.56 9.91 -7.66
N TYR A 164 -20.33 9.40 -7.74
CA TYR A 164 -19.30 9.87 -8.66
C TYR A 164 -19.73 9.75 -10.13
N MET A 165 -20.27 8.59 -10.54
CA MET A 165 -20.67 8.35 -11.92
C MET A 165 -21.71 9.36 -12.41
N TYR A 166 -22.55 9.92 -11.53
CA TYR A 166 -23.55 10.92 -11.92
C TYR A 166 -23.13 12.37 -11.61
N ASN A 167 -22.04 12.58 -10.87
CA ASN A 167 -21.60 13.89 -10.37
C ASN A 167 -20.07 14.03 -10.46
N VAL A 168 -19.52 13.87 -11.67
CA VAL A 168 -18.07 13.88 -11.95
C VAL A 168 -17.38 15.20 -11.60
N ASP A 169 -18.17 16.28 -11.55
CA ASP A 169 -17.80 17.63 -11.20
C ASP A 169 -17.74 17.87 -9.69
N LYS A 170 -18.34 16.99 -8.88
CA LYS A 170 -18.43 17.15 -7.41
C LYS A 170 -17.55 16.19 -6.62
N LEU A 171 -17.17 15.05 -7.20
CA LEU A 171 -16.46 13.99 -6.49
C LEU A 171 -15.21 13.52 -7.25
N ILE A 172 -14.31 12.85 -6.51
CA ILE A 172 -13.09 12.24 -7.06
C ILE A 172 -13.27 10.71 -6.99
N PRO A 173 -12.93 9.95 -8.05
CA PRO A 173 -13.07 8.49 -8.07
C PRO A 173 -11.93 7.77 -7.33
N ILE A 174 -11.63 8.22 -6.10
CA ILE A 174 -10.66 7.60 -5.19
C ILE A 174 -11.43 7.12 -3.95
N PHE A 175 -11.41 5.81 -3.71
CA PHE A 175 -12.23 5.17 -2.66
C PHE A 175 -11.41 4.62 -1.49
N LYS A 176 -10.09 4.57 -1.63
CA LYS A 176 -9.19 4.03 -0.60
C LYS A 176 -9.00 5.06 0.50
N LYS A 177 -9.43 4.72 1.73
CA LYS A 177 -9.45 5.64 2.87
C LYS A 177 -8.09 6.25 3.17
N GLU A 178 -7.03 5.44 3.17
CA GLU A 178 -5.68 5.91 3.51
C GLU A 178 -5.17 6.94 2.49
N VAL A 179 -5.58 6.81 1.22
CA VAL A 179 -5.24 7.76 0.16
C VAL A 179 -5.99 9.07 0.37
N LEU A 180 -7.28 9.00 0.72
CA LEU A 180 -8.08 10.18 1.03
C LEU A 180 -7.55 10.93 2.25
N GLU A 181 -7.17 10.21 3.31
CA GLU A 181 -6.53 10.80 4.50
C GLU A 181 -5.21 11.47 4.14
N SER A 182 -4.35 10.81 3.35
CA SER A 182 -3.06 11.36 2.89
C SER A 182 -3.22 12.65 2.06
N ILE A 183 -4.21 12.69 1.16
CA ILE A 183 -4.55 13.90 0.40
C ILE A 183 -5.04 14.99 1.36
N SER A 184 -5.96 14.65 2.26
CA SER A 184 -6.59 15.62 3.16
C SER A 184 -5.60 16.21 4.17
N GLU A 185 -4.63 15.43 4.64
CA GLU A 185 -3.51 15.90 5.48
C GLU A 185 -2.61 16.88 4.71
N PHE A 186 -2.30 16.57 3.46
CA PHE A 186 -1.45 17.43 2.63
C PHE A 186 -2.09 18.81 2.40
N PHE A 187 -3.41 18.86 2.24
CA PHE A 187 -4.18 20.09 2.03
C PHE A 187 -4.70 20.73 3.31
N ASP A 188 -4.41 20.16 4.49
CA ASP A 188 -4.81 20.66 5.81
C ASP A 188 -6.33 20.77 6.00
N ILE A 189 -7.06 19.76 5.53
CA ILE A 189 -8.54 19.67 5.58
C ILE A 189 -9.04 18.36 6.20
N LYS A 190 -8.14 17.53 6.76
CA LYS A 190 -8.50 16.20 7.29
C LYS A 190 -9.58 16.28 8.36
N ASP A 191 -9.49 17.24 9.27
CA ASP A 191 -10.42 17.40 10.40
C ASP A 191 -11.80 17.93 9.97
N GLU A 192 -11.92 18.43 8.74
CA GLU A 192 -13.18 18.94 8.18
C GLU A 192 -13.96 17.85 7.42
N ILE A 193 -13.35 16.69 7.15
CA ILE A 193 -13.92 15.65 6.30
C ILE A 193 -14.50 14.49 7.12
N ASP A 194 -15.79 14.22 6.92
CA ASP A 194 -16.39 12.96 7.35
C ASP A 194 -16.11 11.84 6.34
N PHE A 195 -15.07 11.04 6.61
CA PHE A 195 -14.71 9.87 5.80
C PHE A 195 -15.73 8.72 5.86
N SER A 196 -16.82 8.83 6.64
CA SER A 196 -17.94 7.89 6.57
C SER A 196 -19.02 8.30 5.56
N SER A 197 -19.00 9.56 5.10
CA SER A 197 -19.93 10.10 4.11
C SER A 197 -19.57 9.70 2.68
N TYR A 198 -20.59 9.59 1.81
CA TYR A 198 -20.35 9.41 0.38
C TYR A 198 -19.81 10.70 -0.28
N LYS A 199 -20.00 11.86 0.36
CA LYS A 199 -19.47 13.16 -0.06
C LYS A 199 -18.03 13.43 0.40
N ALA A 200 -17.35 12.45 0.99
CA ALA A 200 -16.02 12.65 1.59
C ALA A 200 -14.95 13.26 0.67
N THR A 201 -15.11 13.16 -0.65
CA THR A 201 -14.15 13.74 -1.62
C THR A 201 -14.54 15.14 -2.13
N GLU A 202 -15.70 15.67 -1.74
CA GLU A 202 -16.20 16.98 -2.20
C GLU A 202 -15.26 18.11 -1.77
N LEU A 203 -15.01 18.24 -0.46
CA LEU A 203 -14.09 19.25 0.08
C LEU A 203 -12.67 19.10 -0.49
N ILE A 204 -12.22 17.86 -0.72
CA ILE A 204 -10.93 17.58 -1.35
C ILE A 204 -10.91 18.17 -2.77
N LEU A 205 -11.96 17.93 -3.56
CA LEU A 205 -12.05 18.43 -4.93
C LEU A 205 -12.11 19.96 -4.98
N GLU A 206 -12.95 20.58 -4.14
CA GLU A 206 -13.09 22.04 -4.06
C GLU A 206 -11.75 22.70 -3.71
N LYS A 207 -11.06 22.16 -2.70
CA LYS A 207 -9.74 22.63 -2.29
C LYS A 207 -8.73 22.52 -3.43
N ILE A 208 -8.68 21.39 -4.13
CA ILE A 208 -7.77 21.19 -5.26
C ILE A 208 -8.10 22.13 -6.43
N LYS A 209 -9.38 22.26 -6.81
CA LYS A 209 -9.80 23.17 -7.89
C LYS A 209 -9.31 24.59 -7.62
N LYS A 210 -9.46 25.05 -6.38
CA LYS A 210 -8.98 26.36 -5.93
C LYS A 210 -7.45 26.47 -6.00
N GLU A 211 -6.71 25.54 -5.42
CA GLU A 211 -5.24 25.61 -5.37
C GLU A 211 -4.61 25.44 -6.77
N PHE A 212 -5.19 24.61 -7.63
CA PHE A 212 -4.66 24.31 -8.97
C PHE A 212 -5.23 25.22 -10.06
N GLU A 213 -6.18 26.11 -9.74
CA GLU A 213 -6.90 26.96 -10.70
C GLU A 213 -7.58 26.15 -11.80
N ILE A 214 -8.24 25.05 -11.42
CA ILE A 214 -9.05 24.24 -12.33
C ILE A 214 -10.46 24.84 -12.40
N ASN A 215 -11.07 24.82 -13.59
CA ASN A 215 -12.45 25.26 -13.80
C ASN A 215 -13.44 24.56 -12.84
N GLU A 216 -14.51 25.25 -12.45
CA GLU A 216 -15.54 24.69 -11.58
C GLU A 216 -16.24 23.48 -12.22
N ASP A 217 -16.54 23.54 -13.51
CA ASP A 217 -17.15 22.43 -14.25
C ASP A 217 -16.07 21.56 -14.89
N ILE A 218 -15.64 20.51 -14.18
CA ILE A 218 -14.74 19.50 -14.73
C ILE A 218 -15.55 18.42 -15.45
N ASP A 219 -15.11 18.06 -16.66
CA ASP A 219 -15.63 16.91 -17.37
C ASP A 219 -15.01 15.59 -16.88
N ILE A 220 -15.51 14.46 -17.41
CA ILE A 220 -14.97 13.13 -17.10
C ILE A 220 -13.48 13.03 -17.43
N GLN A 221 -12.99 13.65 -18.50
CA GLN A 221 -11.59 13.55 -18.91
C GLN A 221 -10.66 14.25 -17.90
N GLN A 222 -11.04 15.45 -17.45
CA GLN A 222 -10.33 16.22 -16.44
C GLN A 222 -10.42 15.54 -15.06
N SER A 223 -11.60 15.05 -14.68
CA SER A 223 -11.82 14.30 -13.44
C SER A 223 -10.89 13.08 -13.35
N GLN A 224 -10.76 12.34 -14.45
CA GLN A 224 -9.95 11.12 -14.52
C GLN A 224 -8.44 11.41 -14.61
N LYS A 225 -8.07 12.50 -15.30
CA LYS A 225 -6.71 13.05 -15.26
C LYS A 225 -6.33 13.41 -13.82
N LEU A 226 -7.20 14.12 -13.10
CA LEU A 226 -6.98 14.52 -11.70
C LEU A 226 -6.86 13.30 -10.79
N ALA A 227 -7.76 12.33 -10.91
CA ALA A 227 -7.71 11.11 -10.12
C ALA A 227 -6.41 10.33 -10.34
N SER A 228 -5.96 10.21 -11.59
CA SER A 228 -4.69 9.54 -11.92
C SER A 228 -3.49 10.25 -11.32
N PHE A 229 -3.50 11.60 -11.32
CA PHE A 229 -2.47 12.41 -10.72
C PHE A 229 -2.43 12.21 -9.21
N LEU A 230 -3.57 12.34 -8.53
CA LEU A 230 -3.66 12.17 -7.08
C LEU A 230 -3.31 10.75 -6.65
N TRP A 231 -3.74 9.74 -7.41
CA TRP A 231 -3.39 8.36 -7.13
C TRP A 231 -1.89 8.09 -7.28
N GLU A 232 -1.25 8.65 -8.31
CA GLU A 232 0.21 8.59 -8.40
C GLU A 232 0.78 9.18 -7.12
N LYS A 233 0.45 10.42 -6.76
CA LYS A 233 1.11 11.14 -5.66
C LYS A 233 0.83 10.58 -4.26
N PHE A 234 -0.38 10.06 -4.02
CA PHE A 234 -0.87 9.72 -2.68
C PHE A 234 -1.26 8.23 -2.52
N GLY A 235 -1.18 7.42 -3.58
CA GLY A 235 -1.69 6.04 -3.60
C GLY A 235 -0.95 5.02 -2.72
N THR A 236 0.25 5.36 -2.23
CA THR A 236 1.05 4.46 -1.37
C THR A 236 0.62 4.55 0.09
N SER A 237 0.44 3.39 0.74
CA SER A 237 -0.10 3.30 2.11
C SER A 237 0.93 3.37 3.23
N ILE A 238 2.16 3.84 2.97
CA ILE A 238 3.20 3.92 4.01
C ILE A 238 3.41 5.39 4.39
N SER A 239 3.09 5.72 5.65
CA SER A 239 3.54 6.92 6.35
C SER A 239 4.89 6.65 7.03
N PHE A 240 5.84 7.58 6.91
CA PHE A 240 7.09 7.54 7.68
C PHE A 240 6.93 8.37 8.95
N GLU A 241 6.28 7.79 9.96
CA GLU A 241 5.93 8.47 11.22
C GLU A 241 7.12 8.68 12.16
N SER A 242 8.21 7.94 11.94
CA SER A 242 9.45 8.01 12.70
C SER A 242 10.65 8.18 11.77
N LYS A 243 11.70 8.82 12.29
CA LYS A 243 12.97 8.98 11.57
C LYS A 243 13.79 7.68 11.48
N ASN A 244 13.45 6.66 12.25
CA ASN A 244 14.10 5.35 12.26
C ASN A 244 13.04 4.25 12.22
N ILE A 245 12.94 3.53 11.10
CA ILE A 245 11.92 2.48 10.93
C ILE A 245 12.57 1.25 10.32
N ILE A 246 12.18 0.07 10.79
CA ILE A 246 12.53 -1.22 10.20
C ILE A 246 11.26 -1.92 9.77
N TYR A 247 11.13 -2.18 8.47
CA TYR A 247 10.07 -3.00 7.89
C TYR A 247 10.53 -4.45 7.85
N TYR A 248 9.86 -5.30 8.62
CA TYR A 248 10.23 -6.70 8.81
C TYR A 248 9.08 -7.65 8.45
N GLY A 249 9.36 -8.94 8.32
CA GLY A 249 8.36 -9.94 7.97
C GLY A 249 8.89 -11.02 7.04
N ALA A 250 7.99 -11.88 6.60
CA ALA A 250 8.30 -13.00 5.72
C ALA A 250 8.91 -12.56 4.36
N PRO A 251 9.72 -13.41 3.71
CA PRO A 251 10.24 -13.14 2.39
C PRO A 251 9.11 -13.08 1.35
N GLY A 252 9.27 -12.21 0.35
CA GLY A 252 8.29 -12.07 -0.75
C GLY A 252 7.00 -11.31 -0.38
N THR A 253 6.97 -10.60 0.76
CA THR A 253 5.87 -9.69 1.10
C THR A 253 6.01 -8.30 0.48
N GLY A 254 6.95 -8.12 -0.45
CA GLY A 254 7.11 -6.88 -1.22
C GLY A 254 7.62 -5.68 -0.41
N LYS A 255 8.30 -5.91 0.72
CA LYS A 255 8.75 -4.86 1.66
C LYS A 255 9.60 -3.78 0.97
N THR A 256 10.71 -4.19 0.38
CA THR A 256 11.65 -3.29 -0.32
C THR A 256 10.94 -2.50 -1.43
N TYR A 257 10.13 -3.19 -2.24
CA TYR A 257 9.35 -2.53 -3.30
C TYR A 257 8.38 -1.49 -2.76
N THR A 258 7.63 -1.84 -1.72
CA THR A 258 6.62 -0.94 -1.12
C THR A 258 7.27 0.28 -0.50
N VAL A 259 8.37 0.10 0.25
CA VAL A 259 9.11 1.19 0.90
C VAL A 259 9.77 2.10 -0.15
N GLN A 260 10.44 1.54 -1.17
CA GLN A 260 11.02 2.33 -2.26
C GLN A 260 9.96 3.17 -2.98
N ASN A 261 8.79 2.60 -3.25
CA ASN A 261 7.70 3.34 -3.88
C ASN A 261 7.16 4.45 -2.97
N ALA A 262 7.03 4.20 -1.66
CA ALA A 262 6.61 5.23 -0.72
C ALA A 262 7.63 6.39 -0.65
N ILE A 263 8.93 6.11 -0.65
CA ILE A 263 9.98 7.15 -0.73
C ILE A 263 9.85 7.93 -2.04
N LYS A 264 9.71 7.25 -3.17
CA LYS A 264 9.50 7.90 -4.48
C LYS A 264 8.29 8.84 -4.43
N GLN A 265 7.18 8.42 -3.82
CA GLN A 265 6.00 9.28 -3.70
C GLN A 265 6.23 10.49 -2.80
N LYS A 266 6.91 10.32 -1.67
CA LYS A 266 7.31 11.48 -0.85
C LYS A 266 8.16 12.45 -1.65
N MET A 267 9.12 11.97 -2.45
CA MET A 267 9.92 12.82 -3.34
C MET A 267 9.11 13.54 -4.44
N LEU A 268 7.91 13.06 -4.76
CA LEU A 268 7.00 13.77 -5.65
C LEU A 268 6.17 14.85 -4.92
N LEU A 269 6.00 14.74 -3.60
CA LEU A 269 5.20 15.66 -2.79
C LEU A 269 6.02 16.74 -2.08
N GLU A 270 7.30 16.47 -1.86
CA GLU A 270 8.22 17.39 -1.20
C GLU A 270 9.63 17.32 -1.79
N ASN A 271 10.41 18.37 -1.56
CA ASN A 271 11.83 18.32 -1.88
C ASN A 271 12.51 17.29 -0.99
N ALA A 272 12.98 16.22 -1.62
CA ALA A 272 13.64 15.14 -0.93
C ALA A 272 14.75 14.51 -1.78
N LYS A 273 15.70 13.88 -1.10
CA LYS A 273 16.74 13.04 -1.70
C LYS A 273 16.70 11.66 -1.05
N SER A 274 17.13 10.65 -1.79
CA SER A 274 17.18 9.29 -1.26
C SER A 274 18.48 8.59 -1.63
N PHE A 275 18.94 7.71 -0.74
CA PHE A 275 20.04 6.78 -1.01
C PHE A 275 19.58 5.35 -0.71
N PHE A 276 19.90 4.41 -1.60
CA PHE A 276 19.54 3.00 -1.46
C PHE A 276 20.81 2.15 -1.41
N THR A 277 20.89 1.24 -0.45
CA THR A 277 21.96 0.25 -0.33
C THR A 277 21.41 -1.06 0.21
N GLN A 278 22.13 -2.15 -0.04
CA GLN A 278 21.82 -3.46 0.52
C GLN A 278 22.97 -3.89 1.42
N PHE A 279 22.66 -4.32 2.64
CA PHE A 279 23.66 -4.83 3.58
C PHE A 279 24.01 -6.28 3.22
N HIS A 280 25.27 -6.62 3.48
CA HIS A 280 25.82 -7.95 3.22
C HIS A 280 26.82 -8.31 4.32
N PRO A 281 27.19 -9.59 4.49
CA PRO A 281 28.03 -10.03 5.61
C PRO A 281 29.38 -9.32 5.76
N SER A 282 29.96 -8.84 4.65
CA SER A 282 31.22 -8.08 4.67
C SER A 282 31.03 -6.56 4.82
N PHE A 283 29.80 -6.08 5.01
CA PHE A 283 29.50 -4.65 5.14
C PHE A 283 29.80 -4.21 6.56
N GLY A 284 30.71 -3.24 6.75
CA GLY A 284 31.21 -2.86 8.07
C GLY A 284 31.22 -1.35 8.32
N TYR A 285 31.76 -0.97 9.48
CA TYR A 285 31.91 0.43 9.90
C TYR A 285 32.64 1.28 8.85
N GLU A 286 33.71 0.76 8.25
CA GLU A 286 34.54 1.49 7.29
C GLU A 286 33.83 1.85 5.99
N ASP A 287 32.81 1.10 5.61
CA ASP A 287 32.00 1.37 4.42
C ASP A 287 30.80 2.27 4.73
N PHE A 288 30.31 2.25 5.98
CA PHE A 288 29.13 2.96 6.40
C PHE A 288 29.43 4.36 6.95
N ILE A 289 30.36 4.44 7.92
CA ILE A 289 30.73 5.68 8.60
C ILE A 289 32.02 6.24 7.99
N GLU A 290 33.16 5.58 8.18
CA GLU A 290 34.47 6.02 7.66
C GLU A 290 35.55 4.98 7.91
N GLY A 291 36.58 4.97 7.07
CA GLY A 291 37.75 4.10 7.25
C GLY A 291 38.99 4.60 6.51
N LEU A 292 40.14 3.99 6.81
CA LEU A 292 41.40 4.28 6.13
C LEU A 292 41.50 3.43 4.87
N LYS A 293 41.40 4.07 3.70
CA LYS A 293 41.52 3.38 2.41
C LYS A 293 42.86 3.73 1.75
N PRO A 294 43.54 2.76 1.11
CA PRO A 294 44.78 3.04 0.40
C PRO A 294 44.51 3.94 -0.83
N SER A 295 45.35 4.94 -1.02
CA SER A 295 45.37 5.83 -2.16
C SER A 295 46.79 5.91 -2.72
N ILE A 296 46.93 5.98 -4.04
CA ILE A 296 48.23 6.12 -4.69
C ILE A 296 48.47 7.60 -4.97
N LYS A 297 49.47 8.19 -4.34
CA LYS A 297 49.90 9.57 -4.57
C LYS A 297 51.37 9.57 -4.93
N ASN A 298 51.70 10.04 -6.14
CA ASN A 298 53.07 10.07 -6.67
C ASN A 298 53.79 8.71 -6.64
N GLY A 299 53.06 7.61 -6.87
CA GLY A 299 53.63 6.25 -6.86
C GLY A 299 53.87 5.64 -5.47
N ALA A 300 53.57 6.37 -4.39
CA ALA A 300 53.58 5.86 -3.03
C ALA A 300 52.15 5.54 -2.55
N THR A 301 51.99 4.45 -1.80
CA THR A 301 50.73 4.09 -1.13
C THR A 301 50.60 4.90 0.15
N GLU A 302 49.57 5.74 0.24
CA GLU A 302 49.18 6.50 1.42
C GLU A 302 47.83 5.99 1.93
N LEU A 303 47.64 5.92 3.25
CA LEU A 303 46.31 5.64 3.83
C LEU A 303 45.56 6.95 4.00
N VAL A 304 44.40 7.06 3.35
CA VAL A 304 43.57 8.27 3.37
C VAL A 304 42.26 7.94 4.08
N LEU A 305 41.91 8.76 5.07
CA LEU A 305 40.61 8.69 5.70
C LEU A 305 39.52 9.00 4.66
N THR A 306 38.61 8.05 4.49
CA THR A 306 37.55 8.11 3.49
C THR A 306 36.21 7.96 4.17
N ASP A 307 35.27 8.87 3.88
CA ASP A 307 33.91 8.75 4.38
C ASP A 307 33.17 7.56 3.76
N GLY A 308 32.46 6.84 4.62
CA GLY A 308 31.47 5.85 4.25
C GLY A 308 30.18 6.47 3.71
N ILE A 309 29.30 5.61 3.21
CA ILE A 309 28.08 6.04 2.49
C ILE A 309 27.12 6.85 3.36
N PHE A 310 26.98 6.49 4.63
CA PHE A 310 26.03 7.14 5.54
C PHE A 310 26.58 8.47 6.07
N LYS A 311 27.88 8.52 6.37
CA LYS A 311 28.53 9.78 6.77
C LYS A 311 28.50 10.82 5.65
N LYS A 312 28.76 10.42 4.40
CA LYS A 312 28.59 11.29 3.22
C LYS A 312 27.18 11.86 3.14
N PHE A 313 26.17 10.99 3.29
CA PHE A 313 24.77 11.39 3.24
C PHE A 313 24.38 12.33 4.40
N CYS A 314 24.90 12.08 5.61
CA CYS A 314 24.73 12.97 6.77
C CYS A 314 25.37 14.34 6.56
N LYS A 315 26.58 14.41 5.99
CA LYS A 315 27.25 15.69 5.65
C LYS A 315 26.39 16.54 4.72
N GLU A 316 25.86 15.90 3.68
CA GLU A 316 25.00 16.59 2.73
C GLU A 316 23.71 17.10 3.39
N ALA A 317 23.02 16.24 4.13
CA ALA A 317 21.79 16.57 4.84
C ALA A 317 21.98 17.65 5.91
N MET A 318 23.10 17.62 6.64
CA MET A 318 23.44 18.59 7.69
C MET A 318 23.67 19.98 7.12
N ASN A 319 24.44 20.09 6.03
CA ASN A 319 24.69 21.36 5.36
C ASN A 319 23.40 21.95 4.79
N GLU A 320 22.57 21.11 4.16
CA GLU A 320 21.27 21.51 3.65
C GLU A 320 20.35 22.02 4.78
N LEU A 321 20.25 21.27 5.88
CA LEU A 321 19.44 21.63 7.05
C LEU A 321 19.87 22.97 7.65
N LYS A 322 21.18 23.17 7.86
CA LYS A 322 21.74 24.41 8.41
C LYS A 322 21.39 25.61 7.53
N ASN A 323 21.49 25.46 6.20
CA ASN A 323 21.13 26.51 5.26
C ASN A 323 19.62 26.75 5.26
N ALA A 324 18.82 25.69 5.28
CA ALA A 324 17.35 25.78 5.32
C ALA A 324 16.85 26.59 6.53
N ARG A 325 17.41 26.32 7.71
CA ARG A 325 17.07 27.04 8.96
C ARG A 325 17.45 28.51 8.88
N LYS A 326 18.65 28.84 8.39
CA LYS A 326 19.08 30.24 8.18
C LYS A 326 18.19 30.99 7.20
N GLU A 327 17.78 30.33 6.13
CA GLU A 327 16.91 30.87 5.09
C GLU A 327 15.42 30.83 5.50
N LYS A 328 15.09 30.32 6.68
CA LYS A 328 13.72 30.12 7.19
C LYS A 328 12.81 29.38 6.20
N ARG A 329 13.38 28.39 5.52
CA ARG A 329 12.66 27.50 4.61
C ARG A 329 12.54 26.11 5.18
N GLU A 330 11.62 25.34 4.61
CA GLU A 330 11.51 23.92 4.91
C GLU A 330 12.77 23.19 4.44
N PRO A 331 13.39 22.35 5.29
CA PRO A 331 14.55 21.55 4.90
C PRO A 331 14.15 20.46 3.92
N ILE A 332 15.11 20.05 3.09
CA ILE A 332 14.95 18.89 2.21
C ILE A 332 14.96 17.64 3.07
N SER A 333 14.03 16.71 2.82
CA SER A 333 14.02 15.40 3.49
C SER A 333 15.06 14.47 2.86
N TYR A 334 15.83 13.74 3.67
CA TYR A 334 16.85 12.80 3.21
C TYR A 334 16.50 11.37 3.61
N TYR A 335 16.14 10.50 2.68
CA TYR A 335 15.73 9.12 2.96
C TYR A 335 16.86 8.12 2.68
N PHE A 336 17.40 7.49 3.71
CA PHE A 336 18.40 6.42 3.60
C PHE A 336 17.71 5.07 3.76
N LEU A 337 17.67 4.26 2.70
CA LEU A 337 17.09 2.92 2.69
C LEU A 337 18.20 1.84 2.70
N ALA A 338 18.26 1.06 3.77
CA ALA A 338 19.13 -0.09 3.94
C ALA A 338 18.33 -1.39 3.80
N ASP A 339 18.48 -2.07 2.67
CA ASP A 339 17.85 -3.36 2.42
C ASP A 339 18.65 -4.50 3.04
N GLU A 340 17.94 -5.57 3.43
CA GLU A 340 18.51 -6.73 4.12
C GLU A 340 19.42 -6.35 5.30
N ILE A 341 18.97 -5.37 6.11
CA ILE A 341 19.77 -4.73 7.15
C ILE A 341 20.35 -5.73 8.15
N ASN A 342 19.62 -6.82 8.41
CA ASN A 342 20.01 -7.91 9.30
C ASN A 342 21.16 -8.80 8.78
N ARG A 343 21.61 -8.64 7.52
CA ARG A 343 22.72 -9.43 6.95
C ARG A 343 24.11 -8.92 7.31
N ALA A 344 24.21 -7.84 8.09
CA ALA A 344 25.47 -7.33 8.62
C ALA A 344 25.40 -7.21 10.16
N GLU A 345 26.55 -7.22 10.83
CA GLU A 345 26.62 -7.03 12.28
C GLU A 345 26.38 -5.55 12.62
N LEU A 346 25.14 -5.23 12.99
CA LEU A 346 24.69 -3.85 13.10
C LEU A 346 25.38 -3.07 14.22
N SER A 347 25.80 -3.72 15.29
CA SER A 347 26.50 -3.04 16.38
C SER A 347 27.83 -2.47 15.89
N THR A 348 28.54 -3.22 15.06
CA THR A 348 29.80 -2.85 14.41
C THR A 348 29.56 -1.83 13.32
N VAL A 349 28.56 -2.05 12.44
CA VAL A 349 28.27 -1.12 11.33
C VAL A 349 27.92 0.28 11.84
N PHE A 350 27.08 0.37 12.87
CA PHE A 350 26.66 1.66 13.43
C PHE A 350 27.72 2.22 14.40
N GLY A 351 28.39 1.36 15.17
CA GLY A 351 29.38 1.79 16.16
C GLY A 351 28.80 2.83 17.12
N GLU A 352 29.46 3.99 17.22
CA GLU A 352 29.08 5.08 18.12
C GLU A 352 27.79 5.80 17.68
N LEU A 353 27.39 5.67 16.41
CA LEU A 353 26.18 6.28 15.83
C LEU A 353 24.92 5.95 16.64
N LEU A 354 24.89 4.79 17.30
CA LEU A 354 23.79 4.34 18.13
C LEU A 354 23.39 5.34 19.22
N LEU A 355 24.29 6.21 19.64
CA LEU A 355 24.00 7.23 20.63
C LEU A 355 23.21 8.42 20.07
N CYS A 356 23.38 8.75 18.78
CA CYS A 356 22.80 9.95 18.18
C CYS A 356 21.73 9.68 17.10
N ILE A 357 21.46 8.41 16.78
CA ILE A 357 20.45 8.05 15.78
C ILE A 357 19.02 8.26 16.27
N GLU A 358 18.76 8.13 17.57
CA GLU A 358 17.45 8.36 18.19
C GLU A 358 16.91 9.74 17.83
N GLU A 359 15.62 9.84 17.49
CA GLU A 359 15.01 11.07 16.95
C GLU A 359 15.23 12.30 17.85
N SER A 360 15.07 12.12 19.17
CA SER A 360 15.30 13.19 20.16
C SER A 360 16.77 13.64 20.30
N LYS A 361 17.72 12.87 19.75
CA LYS A 361 19.17 13.11 19.84
C LYS A 361 19.75 13.66 18.54
N ARG A 362 18.94 13.75 17.49
CA ARG A 362 19.36 14.26 16.19
C ARG A 362 19.58 15.75 16.25
N VAL A 363 20.52 16.21 15.42
CA VAL A 363 20.91 17.61 15.33
C VAL A 363 19.85 18.40 14.58
N ASP A 364 19.42 19.50 15.18
CA ASP A 364 18.65 20.56 14.54
C ASP A 364 19.26 21.92 14.91
N PHE A 365 18.92 22.94 14.14
CA PHE A 365 19.41 24.30 14.36
C PHE A 365 18.26 25.25 14.70
N ASP A 366 18.53 26.22 15.57
CA ASP A 366 17.65 27.36 15.76
C ASP A 366 17.71 28.33 14.56
N ASP A 367 16.83 29.33 14.54
CA ASP A 367 16.77 30.34 13.46
C ASP A 367 18.05 31.19 13.35
N LYS A 368 18.93 31.14 14.35
CA LYS A 368 20.21 31.83 14.38
C LYS A 368 21.36 30.93 13.90
N GLY A 369 21.08 29.65 13.60
CA GLY A 369 22.06 28.66 13.16
C GLY A 369 22.86 28.01 14.29
N ASN A 370 22.45 28.17 15.55
CA ASN A 370 23.02 27.45 16.69
C ASN A 370 22.39 26.06 16.79
N ILE A 371 23.17 25.09 17.27
CA ILE A 371 22.68 23.74 17.53
C ILE A 371 21.67 23.80 18.67
N LYS A 372 20.48 23.19 18.48
CA LYS A 372 19.46 23.13 19.52
C LYS A 372 19.86 22.21 20.67
N ASP A 373 19.42 22.56 21.88
CA ASP A 373 19.58 21.73 23.07
C ASP A 373 18.96 20.34 22.87
N GLY A 374 19.64 19.31 23.39
CA GLY A 374 19.24 17.91 23.22
C GLY A 374 19.92 17.18 22.06
N SER A 375 20.49 17.92 21.10
CA SER A 375 21.30 17.35 20.02
C SER A 375 22.52 16.63 20.58
N MET A 376 22.75 15.39 20.14
CA MET A 376 23.90 14.59 20.56
C MET A 376 24.98 14.58 19.48
N LEU A 377 26.18 15.01 19.87
CA LEU A 377 27.38 14.98 19.04
C LEU A 377 28.37 13.97 19.60
N ILE A 378 29.00 13.21 18.72
CA ILE A 378 29.96 12.17 19.07
C ILE A 378 31.27 12.36 18.29
N GLY A 379 32.36 11.88 18.85
CA GLY A 379 33.57 11.58 18.08
C GLY A 379 33.46 10.16 17.55
N THR A 380 33.70 9.99 16.26
CA THR A 380 33.84 8.66 15.64
C THR A 380 35.18 8.03 15.99
N GLN A 381 35.35 6.74 15.71
CA GLN A 381 36.60 6.02 15.91
C GLN A 381 37.83 6.71 15.30
N TYR A 382 37.71 7.36 14.13
CA TYR A 382 38.82 8.05 13.46
C TYR A 382 38.79 9.57 13.64
N SER A 383 37.97 10.11 14.54
CA SER A 383 37.83 11.57 14.75
C SER A 383 39.13 12.28 15.11
N TYR A 384 40.09 11.58 15.73
CA TYR A 384 41.43 12.10 16.02
C TYR A 384 42.28 12.37 14.77
N LEU A 385 41.88 11.82 13.61
CA LEU A 385 42.53 12.07 12.31
C LEU A 385 41.89 13.22 11.53
N TYR A 386 40.82 13.84 12.03
CA TYR A 386 40.15 14.95 11.37
C TYR A 386 41.07 16.18 11.33
N LYS A 387 41.32 16.71 10.13
CA LYS A 387 42.23 17.83 9.89
C LYS A 387 41.51 19.12 9.57
N ASN A 388 40.29 19.03 9.03
CA ASN A 388 39.52 20.19 8.58
C ASN A 388 38.00 19.91 8.63
N GLU A 389 37.19 20.94 8.35
CA GLU A 389 35.73 20.86 8.41
C GLU A 389 35.15 19.79 7.47
N ASN A 390 35.80 19.52 6.34
CA ASN A 390 35.33 18.49 5.40
C ASN A 390 35.47 17.08 5.94
N ASP A 391 36.24 16.86 7.01
CA ASP A 391 36.39 15.54 7.62
C ASP A 391 35.22 15.25 8.59
N ALA A 392 34.57 16.27 9.16
CA ALA A 392 33.46 16.11 10.11
C ALA A 392 32.08 16.35 9.49
N VAL A 393 31.03 15.83 10.14
CA VAL A 393 29.64 16.15 9.76
C VAL A 393 29.26 17.55 10.25
N ILE A 394 29.77 17.93 11.42
CA ILE A 394 29.47 19.21 12.05
C ILE A 394 30.67 19.70 12.85
N VAL A 395 30.83 21.02 12.89
CA VAL A 395 31.79 21.71 13.75
C VAL A 395 31.01 22.38 14.87
N ASP A 396 31.32 22.03 16.12
CA ASP A 396 30.75 22.67 17.31
C ASP A 396 31.87 23.23 18.17
N LYS A 397 31.82 24.54 18.44
CA LYS A 397 32.81 25.26 19.27
C LYS A 397 34.28 24.99 18.92
N GLY A 398 34.57 24.77 17.63
CA GLY A 398 35.91 24.48 17.11
C GLY A 398 36.31 23.00 17.14
N GLU A 399 35.43 22.11 17.61
CA GLU A 399 35.64 20.66 17.57
C GLU A 399 34.94 20.01 16.37
N TYR A 400 35.64 19.10 15.69
CA TYR A 400 35.14 18.30 14.58
C TYR A 400 34.36 17.09 15.10
N LYS A 401 33.05 17.02 14.84
CA LYS A 401 32.15 15.99 15.37
C LYS A 401 31.31 15.31 14.30
N PHE A 402 30.67 14.22 14.72
CA PHE A 402 29.62 13.54 13.99
C PHE A 402 28.28 13.71 14.73
N GLY A 403 27.20 13.94 13.98
CA GLY A 403 25.83 13.92 14.48
C GLY A 403 24.86 13.64 13.33
N VAL A 404 23.73 13.00 13.62
CA VAL A 404 22.70 12.71 12.60
C VAL A 404 21.74 13.88 12.50
N PRO A 405 21.48 14.44 11.32
CA PRO A 405 20.57 15.58 11.19
C PRO A 405 19.09 15.15 11.24
N ILE A 406 18.22 16.03 11.75
CA ILE A 406 16.78 15.74 11.97
C ILE A 406 15.97 15.58 10.67
N ASN A 407 16.46 16.13 9.55
CA ASN A 407 15.84 16.00 8.23
C ASN A 407 16.17 14.68 7.52
N LEU A 408 16.98 13.81 8.13
CA LEU A 408 17.29 12.47 7.61
C LEU A 408 16.26 11.45 8.11
N TYR A 409 15.94 10.43 7.32
CA TYR A 409 15.15 9.27 7.69
C TYR A 409 16.00 8.05 7.40
N PHE A 410 16.14 7.15 8.37
CA PHE A 410 16.79 5.87 8.20
C PHE A 410 15.72 4.79 8.17
N ILE A 411 15.66 4.04 7.07
CA ILE A 411 14.66 3.02 6.84
C ILE A 411 15.38 1.71 6.54
N GLY A 412 15.09 0.67 7.30
CA GLY A 412 15.58 -0.68 7.08
C GLY A 412 14.49 -1.59 6.52
N THR A 413 14.87 -2.56 5.69
CA THR A 413 14.03 -3.72 5.36
C THR A 413 14.74 -5.01 5.76
N MET A 414 14.01 -5.98 6.32
CA MET A 414 14.61 -7.23 6.78
C MET A 414 13.69 -8.44 6.65
N ASN A 415 14.28 -9.61 6.40
CA ASN A 415 13.58 -10.90 6.44
C ASN A 415 13.76 -11.56 7.81
N ASP A 416 12.65 -12.00 8.43
CA ASP A 416 12.68 -12.51 9.81
C ASP A 416 13.43 -13.83 9.99
N ILE A 417 13.49 -14.63 8.93
CA ILE A 417 13.86 -16.05 8.99
C ILE A 417 15.24 -16.35 8.40
N ASP A 418 15.95 -15.33 7.91
CA ASP A 418 17.27 -15.49 7.30
C ASP A 418 18.24 -16.01 8.40
N ARG A 419 18.64 -17.28 8.34
CA ARG A 419 19.36 -17.93 9.46
C ARG A 419 20.81 -17.45 9.69
N SER A 420 21.33 -16.59 8.80
CA SER A 420 22.71 -16.08 8.81
C SER A 420 22.85 -14.69 9.46
N ILE A 421 21.98 -14.36 10.42
CA ILE A 421 21.77 -13.00 10.94
C ILE A 421 22.36 -12.82 12.33
N ASP A 422 22.96 -11.65 12.58
CA ASP A 422 23.23 -11.15 13.93
C ASP A 422 21.94 -10.71 14.63
N SER A 423 21.74 -11.18 15.85
CA SER A 423 20.59 -10.79 16.67
C SER A 423 20.63 -9.28 16.93
N PHE A 424 19.57 -8.56 16.55
CA PHE A 424 19.40 -7.18 16.99
C PHE A 424 19.39 -7.12 18.52
N ASP A 425 20.42 -6.52 19.10
CA ASP A 425 20.44 -6.26 20.54
C ASP A 425 19.26 -5.36 20.94
N LEU A 426 18.77 -5.51 22.16
CA LEU A 426 17.70 -4.71 22.75
C LEU A 426 18.01 -3.22 22.69
N ALA A 427 19.29 -2.85 22.81
CA ALA A 427 19.74 -1.46 22.67
C ALA A 427 19.53 -0.91 21.25
N LEU A 428 19.76 -1.71 20.21
CA LEU A 428 19.44 -1.34 18.83
C LEU A 428 17.93 -1.29 18.64
N ARG A 429 17.23 -2.32 19.09
CA ARG A 429 15.78 -2.48 18.89
C ARG A 429 14.97 -1.28 19.35
N ARG A 430 15.28 -0.69 20.51
CA ARG A 430 14.55 0.47 21.07
C ARG A 430 14.71 1.78 20.27
N ARG A 431 15.64 1.84 19.32
CA ARG A 431 15.97 3.06 18.53
C ARG A 431 15.26 3.11 17.19
N PHE A 432 14.60 2.02 16.82
CA PHE A 432 13.81 1.88 15.60
C PHE A 432 12.36 1.57 15.97
N ILE A 433 11.44 2.09 15.17
CA ILE A 433 10.07 1.57 15.10
C ILE A 433 10.08 0.33 14.22
N TRP A 434 9.37 -0.71 14.63
CA TRP A 434 9.34 -2.00 13.96
C TRP A 434 7.97 -2.22 13.33
N GLU A 435 7.92 -2.17 12.01
CA GLU A 435 6.69 -2.31 11.23
C GLU A 435 6.64 -3.65 10.51
N ARG A 436 5.67 -4.48 10.88
CA ARG A 436 5.51 -5.81 10.29
C ARG A 436 4.78 -5.72 8.95
N MET A 437 5.31 -6.40 7.94
CA MET A 437 4.71 -6.50 6.60
C MET A 437 4.34 -7.95 6.27
N ASP A 438 3.06 -8.26 6.47
CA ASP A 438 2.45 -9.57 6.20
C ASP A 438 2.10 -9.79 4.72
N CYS A 439 1.76 -11.02 4.35
CA CYS A 439 1.26 -11.34 3.02
C CYS A 439 -0.08 -10.63 2.76
N LYS A 440 -0.15 -9.82 1.68
CA LYS A 440 -1.36 -9.13 1.24
C LYS A 440 -1.96 -9.82 0.02
N TYR A 441 -2.96 -10.66 0.22
CA TYR A 441 -3.64 -11.37 -0.88
C TYR A 441 -4.37 -10.44 -1.85
N GLU A 442 -4.77 -9.26 -1.38
CA GLU A 442 -5.33 -8.19 -2.22
C GLU A 442 -4.37 -7.74 -3.33
N VAL A 443 -3.06 -7.92 -3.17
CA VAL A 443 -2.09 -7.62 -4.22
C VAL A 443 -2.28 -8.60 -5.38
N ILE A 444 -2.44 -9.90 -5.10
CA ILE A 444 -2.75 -10.93 -6.11
C ILE A 444 -4.07 -10.60 -6.80
N LEU A 445 -5.07 -10.21 -6.01
CA LEU A 445 -6.40 -9.85 -6.49
C LEU A 445 -6.35 -8.69 -7.49
N ASN A 446 -5.53 -7.67 -7.24
CA ASN A 446 -5.49 -6.44 -8.01
C ASN A 446 -4.44 -6.41 -9.13
N ASP A 447 -3.54 -7.39 -9.20
CA ASP A 447 -2.47 -7.46 -10.19
C ASP A 447 -3.02 -7.71 -11.61
N GLU A 448 -2.41 -7.02 -12.58
CA GLU A 448 -2.85 -7.02 -13.99
C GLU A 448 -2.83 -8.42 -14.61
N LYS A 449 -1.92 -9.28 -14.16
CA LYS A 449 -1.82 -10.68 -14.60
C LYS A 449 -3.10 -11.48 -14.36
N PHE A 450 -3.87 -11.11 -13.35
CA PHE A 450 -5.10 -11.80 -12.96
C PHE A 450 -6.36 -11.08 -13.43
N LYS A 451 -6.23 -10.00 -14.22
CA LYS A 451 -7.37 -9.17 -14.66
C LYS A 451 -8.43 -9.98 -15.42
N ASP A 452 -7.99 -10.83 -16.33
CA ASP A 452 -8.87 -11.63 -17.19
C ASP A 452 -9.22 -12.99 -16.60
N VAL A 453 -8.74 -13.29 -15.39
CA VAL A 453 -9.04 -14.56 -14.70
C VAL A 453 -10.43 -14.50 -14.12
N GLU A 454 -11.19 -15.59 -14.32
CA GLU A 454 -12.52 -15.74 -13.73
C GLU A 454 -12.47 -15.53 -12.21
N GLU A 455 -13.32 -14.64 -11.69
CA GLU A 455 -13.29 -14.21 -10.29
C GLU A 455 -13.36 -15.37 -9.30
N ARG A 456 -14.24 -16.35 -9.56
CA ARG A 456 -14.35 -17.53 -8.71
C ARG A 456 -13.07 -18.35 -8.70
N ASN A 457 -12.42 -18.50 -9.85
CA ASN A 457 -11.17 -19.23 -9.97
C ASN A 457 -10.03 -18.51 -9.25
N LEU A 458 -9.96 -17.18 -9.36
CA LEU A 458 -9.01 -16.35 -8.62
C LEU A 458 -9.25 -16.40 -7.10
N ASN A 459 -10.50 -16.29 -6.65
CA ASN A 459 -10.85 -16.36 -5.23
C ASN A 459 -10.55 -17.74 -4.63
N ASN A 460 -10.79 -18.82 -5.38
CA ASN A 460 -10.39 -20.17 -4.99
C ASN A 460 -8.87 -20.27 -4.86
N TYR A 461 -8.11 -19.68 -5.79
CA TYR A 461 -6.65 -19.63 -5.72
C TYR A 461 -6.16 -18.86 -4.48
N ILE A 462 -6.70 -17.67 -4.22
CA ILE A 462 -6.38 -16.88 -3.02
C ILE A 462 -6.67 -17.68 -1.74
N THR A 463 -7.82 -18.37 -1.69
CA THR A 463 -8.21 -19.20 -0.54
C THR A 463 -7.18 -20.30 -0.25
N ILE A 464 -6.64 -20.97 -1.27
CA ILE A 464 -5.62 -22.00 -1.04
C ILE A 464 -4.27 -21.41 -0.63
N CYS A 465 -3.93 -20.20 -1.10
CA CYS A 465 -2.76 -19.45 -0.62
C CYS A 465 -2.89 -19.07 0.87
N GLU A 466 -4.08 -18.62 1.29
CA GLU A 466 -4.41 -18.36 2.70
C GLU A 466 -4.31 -19.62 3.55
N ASN A 467 -4.89 -20.73 3.08
CA ASN A 467 -4.84 -22.00 3.79
C ASN A 467 -3.40 -22.53 3.95
N LEU A 468 -2.56 -22.38 2.93
CA LEU A 468 -1.15 -22.78 3.03
C LEU A 468 -0.40 -21.94 4.07
N ASN A 469 -0.59 -20.62 4.09
CA ASN A 469 0.03 -19.76 5.09
C ASN A 469 -0.50 -20.06 6.50
N ASN A 470 -1.80 -20.30 6.66
CA ASN A 470 -2.38 -20.72 7.94
C ASN A 470 -1.79 -22.05 8.41
N PHE A 471 -1.59 -23.01 7.50
CA PHE A 471 -0.93 -24.27 7.81
C PHE A 471 0.51 -24.04 8.30
N ILE A 472 1.29 -23.21 7.61
CA ILE A 472 2.68 -22.91 7.99
C ILE A 472 2.75 -22.18 9.34
N ALA A 473 1.92 -21.15 9.53
CA ALA A 473 1.98 -20.32 10.71
C ALA A 473 1.38 -21.00 11.95
N LEU A 474 0.25 -21.69 11.81
CA LEU A 474 -0.54 -22.22 12.93
C LEU A 474 -0.33 -23.73 13.13
N THR A 475 -0.43 -24.51 12.06
CA THR A 475 -0.38 -25.99 12.17
C THR A 475 1.03 -26.51 12.36
N LEU A 476 1.99 -26.00 11.58
CA LEU A 476 3.41 -26.30 11.74
C LEU A 476 4.05 -25.55 12.92
N GLY A 477 3.35 -24.58 13.50
CA GLY A 477 3.79 -23.80 14.65
C GLY A 477 4.99 -22.87 14.38
N LEU A 478 5.39 -22.68 13.11
CA LEU A 478 6.52 -21.83 12.75
C LEU A 478 6.21 -20.34 12.96
N GLY A 479 4.93 -19.98 13.01
CA GLY A 479 4.47 -18.61 13.16
C GLY A 479 4.51 -17.81 11.85
N LYS A 480 3.96 -16.60 11.93
CA LYS A 480 3.73 -15.74 10.75
C LYS A 480 4.99 -15.31 10.00
N SER A 481 6.16 -15.36 10.63
CA SER A 481 7.43 -14.96 10.01
C SER A 481 7.88 -15.92 8.91
N TYR A 482 7.35 -17.15 8.90
CA TYR A 482 7.58 -18.18 7.89
C TYR A 482 6.48 -18.23 6.82
N GLU A 483 5.54 -17.29 6.81
CA GLU A 483 4.53 -17.24 5.74
C GLU A 483 5.19 -17.15 4.36
N ILE A 484 4.47 -17.60 3.34
CA ILE A 484 4.82 -17.36 1.95
C ILE A 484 4.25 -16.00 1.55
N GLY A 485 5.13 -15.08 1.14
CA GLY A 485 4.70 -13.78 0.66
C GLY A 485 3.98 -13.84 -0.70
N HIS A 486 3.10 -12.87 -0.95
CA HIS A 486 2.29 -12.78 -2.16
C HIS A 486 3.10 -12.77 -3.46
N SER A 487 4.34 -12.26 -3.46
CA SER A 487 5.21 -12.31 -4.65
C SER A 487 5.54 -13.73 -5.09
N TYR A 488 5.63 -14.69 -4.15
CA TYR A 488 5.84 -16.09 -4.49
C TYR A 488 4.60 -16.69 -5.16
N PHE A 489 3.41 -16.39 -4.64
CA PHE A 489 2.15 -16.84 -5.24
C PHE A 489 1.94 -16.26 -6.64
N MET A 490 2.27 -14.99 -6.85
CA MET A 490 2.17 -14.34 -8.17
C MET A 490 3.06 -14.97 -9.25
N ASN A 491 4.02 -15.84 -8.91
CA ASN A 491 4.81 -16.59 -9.88
C ASN A 491 4.04 -17.73 -10.58
N ILE A 492 2.77 -17.96 -10.24
CA ILE A 492 1.93 -18.96 -10.93
C ILE A 492 1.84 -18.69 -12.43
N GLU A 493 2.02 -19.69 -13.28
CA GLU A 493 1.88 -19.53 -14.72
C GLU A 493 0.40 -19.65 -15.13
N ILE A 494 -0.14 -18.65 -15.83
CA ILE A 494 -1.52 -18.63 -16.31
C ILE A 494 -1.50 -18.71 -17.84
N PRO A 495 -2.13 -19.71 -18.47
CA PRO A 495 -2.18 -19.80 -19.93
C PRO A 495 -2.91 -18.60 -20.52
N THR A 496 -2.38 -18.01 -21.59
CA THR A 496 -3.02 -16.87 -22.30
C THR A 496 -3.80 -17.30 -23.54
N LYS A 497 -3.65 -18.55 -23.97
CA LYS A 497 -4.28 -19.12 -25.17
C LYS A 497 -4.70 -20.57 -24.93
N GLY A 498 -5.66 -21.05 -25.72
CA GLY A 498 -6.17 -22.42 -25.66
C GLY A 498 -7.37 -22.59 -24.72
N GLN A 499 -7.79 -23.84 -24.51
CA GLN A 499 -9.01 -24.16 -23.74
C GLN A 499 -8.97 -23.72 -22.27
N ASN A 500 -7.77 -23.51 -21.70
CA ASN A 500 -7.56 -23.03 -20.33
C ASN A 500 -7.04 -21.59 -20.28
N ALA A 501 -7.25 -20.80 -21.34
CA ALA A 501 -6.87 -19.40 -21.36
C ALA A 501 -7.48 -18.66 -20.16
N ASN A 502 -6.66 -17.86 -19.48
CA ASN A 502 -7.02 -17.06 -18.31
C ASN A 502 -7.63 -17.88 -17.16
N LYS A 503 -7.30 -19.18 -17.06
CA LYS A 503 -7.75 -20.05 -15.99
C LYS A 503 -6.56 -20.63 -15.23
N ILE A 504 -6.60 -20.48 -13.91
CA ILE A 504 -5.71 -21.14 -12.98
C ILE A 504 -6.17 -22.59 -12.84
N THR A 505 -5.38 -23.52 -13.37
CA THR A 505 -5.66 -24.95 -13.30
C THR A 505 -4.89 -25.62 -12.16
N GLN A 506 -5.34 -26.80 -11.74
CA GLN A 506 -4.64 -27.60 -10.73
C GLN A 506 -3.19 -27.89 -11.13
N ASN A 507 -2.92 -28.11 -12.41
CA ASN A 507 -1.58 -28.31 -12.93
C ASN A 507 -0.69 -27.05 -12.72
N ASN A 508 -1.24 -25.84 -12.89
CA ASN A 508 -0.49 -24.61 -12.64
C ASN A 508 -0.12 -24.47 -11.15
N VAL A 509 -1.06 -24.83 -10.26
CA VAL A 509 -0.87 -24.80 -8.80
C VAL A 509 0.17 -25.83 -8.37
N GLU A 510 0.12 -27.05 -8.89
CA GLU A 510 1.11 -28.10 -8.61
C GLU A 510 2.50 -27.71 -9.12
N LEU A 511 2.59 -27.10 -10.30
CA LEU A 511 3.86 -26.64 -10.86
C LEU A 511 4.47 -25.52 -10.01
N LEU A 512 3.66 -24.56 -9.55
CA LEU A 512 4.10 -23.52 -8.62
C LEU A 512 4.59 -24.14 -7.30
N PHE A 513 3.80 -25.07 -6.73
CA PHE A 513 4.17 -25.72 -5.48
C PHE A 513 5.50 -26.44 -5.61
N ASN A 514 5.63 -27.35 -6.57
CA ASN A 514 6.80 -28.20 -6.73
C ASN A 514 8.06 -27.41 -7.08
N LYS A 515 7.97 -26.37 -7.92
CA LYS A 515 9.15 -25.64 -8.40
C LYS A 515 9.56 -24.48 -7.50
N LYS A 516 8.63 -23.88 -6.75
CA LYS A 516 8.89 -22.62 -6.02
C LYS A 516 8.59 -22.71 -4.53
N LEU A 517 7.49 -23.33 -4.12
CA LEU A 517 7.06 -23.32 -2.71
C LEU A 517 7.67 -24.49 -1.92
N LYS A 518 7.66 -25.70 -2.47
CA LYS A 518 8.19 -26.91 -1.83
C LYS A 518 9.64 -26.76 -1.38
N PRO A 519 10.59 -26.28 -2.22
CA PRO A 519 11.98 -26.11 -1.78
C PRO A 519 12.12 -25.12 -0.62
N LEU A 520 11.30 -24.06 -0.62
CA LEU A 520 11.30 -23.04 0.42
C LEU A 520 10.75 -23.58 1.75
N ILE A 521 9.61 -24.26 1.72
CA ILE A 521 9.01 -24.88 2.90
C ILE A 521 9.92 -25.98 3.45
N GLU A 522 10.58 -26.75 2.58
CA GLU A 522 11.56 -27.75 3.00
C GLU A 522 12.68 -27.12 3.83
N GLU A 523 13.26 -26.00 3.37
CA GLU A 523 14.28 -25.27 4.12
C GLU A 523 13.75 -24.72 5.46
N TYR A 524 12.50 -24.27 5.51
CA TYR A 524 11.86 -23.84 6.77
C TYR A 524 11.84 -24.97 7.79
N LEU A 525 11.47 -26.19 7.35
CA LEU A 525 11.33 -27.35 8.23
C LEU A 525 12.67 -27.98 8.63
N ARG A 526 13.73 -27.84 7.83
CA ARG A 526 15.06 -28.44 8.11
C ARG A 526 15.67 -28.09 9.47
N GLY A 527 15.27 -26.97 10.07
CA GLY A 527 15.76 -26.57 11.40
C GLY A 527 15.03 -27.24 12.57
N GLU A 528 13.81 -27.70 12.36
CA GLU A 528 12.86 -28.09 13.42
C GLU A 528 12.38 -29.55 13.31
N TYR A 529 12.50 -30.17 12.13
CA TYR A 529 11.93 -31.48 11.82
C TYR A 529 12.98 -32.49 11.35
N SER A 530 12.73 -33.77 11.62
CA SER A 530 13.53 -34.87 11.05
C SER A 530 13.25 -35.02 9.54
N LEU A 531 14.21 -35.55 8.77
CA LEU A 531 14.03 -35.74 7.31
C LEU A 531 12.75 -36.52 6.96
N SER A 532 12.41 -37.55 7.72
CA SER A 532 11.19 -38.35 7.49
C SER A 532 9.89 -37.60 7.83
N ASP A 533 9.94 -36.61 8.72
CA ASP A 533 8.78 -35.81 9.06
C ASP A 533 8.61 -34.64 8.10
N ILE A 534 9.71 -34.09 7.57
CA ILE A 534 9.70 -33.06 6.53
C ILE A 534 8.89 -33.55 5.32
N GLU A 535 9.15 -34.76 4.82
CA GLU A 535 8.42 -35.30 3.65
C GLU A 535 6.90 -35.39 3.92
N LYS A 536 6.50 -35.87 5.11
CA LYS A 536 5.08 -35.96 5.50
C LYS A 536 4.41 -34.59 5.59
N GLU A 537 5.10 -33.61 6.18
CA GLU A 537 4.56 -32.25 6.30
C GLU A 537 4.49 -31.55 4.94
N LEU A 538 5.44 -31.80 4.03
CA LEU A 538 5.39 -31.31 2.66
C LEU A 538 4.23 -31.92 1.87
N GLU A 539 3.92 -33.20 2.05
CA GLU A 539 2.75 -33.84 1.44
C GLU A 539 1.45 -33.23 1.96
N LYS A 540 1.34 -32.96 3.27
CA LYS A 540 0.18 -32.25 3.85
C LYS A 540 0.05 -30.84 3.28
N ALA A 541 1.14 -30.08 3.22
CA ALA A 541 1.17 -28.75 2.61
C ALA A 541 0.71 -28.79 1.15
N GLN A 542 1.17 -29.77 0.37
CA GLN A 542 0.75 -29.97 -1.01
C GLN A 542 -0.74 -30.28 -1.11
N ASN A 543 -1.29 -31.10 -0.21
CA ASN A 543 -2.71 -31.43 -0.18
C ASN A 543 -3.59 -30.24 0.20
N ILE A 544 -3.10 -29.34 1.05
CA ILE A 544 -3.79 -28.09 1.41
C ILE A 544 -3.77 -27.10 0.24
N PHE A 545 -2.67 -27.06 -0.52
CA PHE A 545 -2.48 -26.20 -1.68
C PHE A 545 -3.03 -26.83 -2.98
N LYS A 546 -4.32 -27.21 -2.98
CA LYS A 546 -5.03 -27.76 -4.14
C LYS A 546 -6.34 -27.02 -4.40
N LEU A 547 -6.63 -26.75 -5.68
CA LEU A 547 -7.92 -26.19 -6.09
C LEU A 547 -9.02 -27.23 -5.82
N LYS A 548 -10.13 -26.77 -5.27
CA LYS A 548 -11.34 -27.57 -5.02
C LYS A 548 -12.34 -27.44 -6.15
#